data_AF-A0A842XML1-F1
#
_entry.id   AF-A0A842XML1-F1
#
_cell.length_a   1.000
_cell.length_b   1.000
_cell.length_c   1.000
_cell.angle_alpha   90.00
_cell.angle_beta   90.00
_cell.angle_gamma   90.00
#
_symmetry.space_group_name_H-M   'P 1'
#
loop_
_entity.id
_entity.type
_entity.pdbx_description
1 polymer ?
#
loop_
_entity_poly.entity_id
_entity_poly.type
_entity_poly.pdbx_seq_one_letter_code
_entity_poly.pdbx_strand_id
1 'polypeptide(L)'
;MRTRMLLSTVIIAILAFPVTEAWSNGGYSADQEDPDYGTHDWIADMALAMQTMDVAFLETSYHSLFLLGTEAPDNPEYIGDSTNHHIYFYSDGMLQDDICARRASQVY
;
A
#
# COMPACT_ATOMS: atom_id res chain seq x y z
N MET A 1 12.28 -16.49 42.71
CA MET A 1 13.35 -16.59 41.69
C MET A 1 12.81 -16.89 40.30
N ARG A 2 11.97 -17.92 40.12
CA ARG A 2 11.39 -18.32 38.81
C ARG A 2 10.62 -17.21 38.08
N THR A 3 9.77 -16.46 38.78
CA THR A 3 8.95 -15.38 38.17
C THR A 3 9.79 -14.22 37.66
N ARG A 4 10.88 -13.89 38.35
CA ARG A 4 11.84 -12.86 37.92
C ARG A 4 12.59 -13.30 36.68
N MET A 5 13.03 -14.56 36.64
CA MET A 5 13.71 -15.14 35.48
C MET A 5 12.80 -15.15 34.25
N LEU A 6 11.54 -15.56 34.38
CA LEU A 6 10.54 -15.51 33.31
C LEU A 6 10.31 -14.10 32.78
N LEU A 7 10.18 -13.11 33.68
CA LEU A 7 9.99 -11.72 33.29
C LEU A 7 11.20 -11.17 32.51
N SER A 8 12.42 -11.51 32.96
CA SER A 8 13.66 -11.14 32.26
C SER A 8 13.74 -11.76 30.86
N THR A 9 13.35 -13.03 30.71
CA THR A 9 13.39 -13.71 29.41
C THR A 9 12.38 -13.10 28.43
N VAL A 10 11.19 -12.73 28.89
CA VAL A 10 10.16 -12.07 28.06
C VAL A 10 10.62 -10.68 27.61
N ILE A 11 11.22 -9.89 28.50
CA ILE A 11 11.74 -8.56 28.16
C ILE A 11 12.87 -8.65 27.12
N ILE A 12 13.80 -9.60 27.30
CA ILE A 12 14.89 -9.81 26.34
C ILE A 12 14.34 -10.26 24.98
N ALA A 13 13.31 -11.12 24.96
CA ALA A 13 12.68 -11.55 23.71
C ALA A 13 12.03 -10.37 22.95
N ILE A 14 11.35 -9.46 23.66
CA ILE A 14 10.74 -8.26 23.04
C ILE A 14 11.80 -7.30 22.49
N LEU A 15 12.91 -7.10 23.22
CA LEU A 15 13.99 -6.21 22.81
C LEU A 15 14.92 -6.80 21.75
N ALA A 16 14.87 -8.11 21.51
CA ALA A 16 15.70 -8.80 20.51
C ALA A 16 15.14 -8.72 19.08
N PHE A 17 13.92 -8.22 18.90
CA PHE A 17 13.39 -7.98 17.56
C PHE A 17 14.02 -6.72 16.96
N PRO A 18 14.68 -6.80 15.79
CA PRO A 18 15.13 -5.61 15.10
C PRO A 18 13.90 -4.76 14.76
N VAL A 19 14.01 -3.44 14.94
CA VAL A 19 13.02 -2.51 14.41
C VAL A 19 13.03 -2.70 12.90
N THR A 20 11.90 -3.13 12.34
CA THR A 20 11.74 -3.25 10.91
C THR A 20 11.44 -1.86 10.36
N GLU A 21 12.37 -1.30 9.59
CA GLU A 21 12.12 -0.09 8.81
C GLU A 21 11.18 -0.47 7.66
N ALA A 22 9.95 0.04 7.71
CA ALA A 22 9.04 0.03 6.57
C ALA A 22 9.06 1.41 5.92
N TRP A 23 8.92 1.46 4.60
CA TRP A 23 8.72 2.74 3.94
C TRP A 23 7.38 3.32 4.35
N SER A 24 7.33 4.64 4.50
CA SER A 24 6.06 5.34 4.74
C SER A 24 5.13 5.08 3.56
N ASN A 25 3.84 4.88 3.81
CA ASN A 25 2.84 4.85 2.73
C ASN A 25 2.83 6.17 1.94
N GLY A 26 3.39 7.24 2.50
CA GLY A 26 3.24 8.60 2.00
C GLY A 26 2.11 9.32 2.73
N GLY A 27 1.71 10.45 2.19
CA GLY A 27 0.53 11.22 2.59
C GLY A 27 -0.32 11.54 1.37
N TYR A 28 -1.32 12.40 1.56
CA TYR A 28 -2.08 12.95 0.44
C TYR A 28 -1.35 14.17 -0.11
N SER A 29 -1.21 14.23 -1.43
CA SER A 29 -0.55 15.32 -2.12
C SER A 29 -1.32 16.64 -2.01
N ALA A 30 -0.65 17.66 -1.44
CA ALA A 30 -1.21 19.01 -1.38
C ALA A 30 -1.16 19.72 -2.75
N ASP A 31 -0.15 19.41 -3.56
CA ASP A 31 -0.02 19.84 -4.95
C ASP A 31 -0.25 18.63 -5.86
N GLN A 32 -1.28 18.68 -6.70
CA GLN A 32 -1.63 17.57 -7.60
C GLN A 32 -0.68 17.46 -8.80
N GLU A 33 0.08 18.52 -9.10
CA GLU A 33 1.07 18.52 -10.17
C GLU A 33 2.44 18.02 -9.68
N ASP A 34 2.67 18.02 -8.36
CA ASP A 34 3.88 17.55 -7.68
C ASP A 34 3.52 16.61 -6.50
N PRO A 35 3.16 15.34 -6.79
CA PRO A 35 2.71 14.42 -5.74
C PRO A 35 3.77 14.08 -4.70
N ASP A 36 3.36 13.97 -3.44
CA ASP A 36 4.18 13.55 -2.30
C ASP A 36 4.55 12.06 -2.40
N TYR A 37 5.73 11.80 -2.96
CA TYR A 37 6.19 10.45 -3.29
C TYR A 37 6.21 9.48 -2.09
N GLY A 38 5.46 8.38 -2.20
CA GLY A 38 5.31 7.34 -1.20
C GLY A 38 5.61 5.92 -1.68
N THR A 39 5.25 4.93 -0.86
CA THR A 39 5.46 3.51 -1.19
C THR A 39 4.66 3.09 -2.43
N HIS A 40 3.42 3.58 -2.57
CA HIS A 40 2.57 3.25 -3.72
C HIS A 40 3.16 3.78 -5.03
N ASP A 41 3.67 5.02 -5.04
CA ASP A 41 4.32 5.65 -6.19
C ASP A 41 5.56 4.88 -6.62
N TRP A 42 6.40 4.49 -5.67
CA TRP A 42 7.57 3.68 -5.98
C TRP A 42 7.21 2.35 -6.62
N ILE A 43 6.21 1.64 -6.10
CA ILE A 43 5.76 0.39 -6.71
C ILE A 43 5.25 0.65 -8.13
N ALA A 44 4.52 1.73 -8.34
CA ALA A 44 3.97 2.12 -9.64
C ALA A 44 5.09 2.44 -10.66
N ASP A 45 6.11 3.20 -10.26
CA ASP A 45 7.29 3.47 -11.08
C ASP A 45 8.10 2.21 -11.39
N MET A 46 8.27 1.31 -10.41
CA MET A 46 8.95 0.03 -10.66
C MET A 46 8.17 -0.83 -11.65
N ALA A 47 6.84 -0.83 -11.59
CA ALA A 47 6.00 -1.52 -12.56
C ALA A 47 6.15 -0.92 -13.97
N LEU A 48 6.17 0.42 -14.09
CA LEU A 48 6.42 1.12 -15.35
C LEU A 48 7.80 0.80 -15.95
N ALA A 49 8.82 0.71 -15.10
CA ALA A 49 10.17 0.35 -15.53
C ALA A 49 10.30 -1.11 -15.98
N MET A 50 9.49 -2.02 -15.44
CA MET A 50 9.57 -3.47 -15.70
C MET A 50 8.68 -3.96 -16.84
N GLN A 51 7.61 -3.22 -17.16
CA GLN A 51 6.64 -3.64 -18.17
C GLN A 51 7.20 -3.58 -19.61
N THR A 52 6.58 -4.31 -20.54
CA THR A 52 7.05 -4.44 -21.94
C THR A 52 6.11 -3.82 -22.96
N MET A 53 5.02 -3.20 -22.52
CA MET A 53 4.05 -2.50 -23.34
C MET A 53 4.52 -1.08 -23.67
N ASP A 54 3.95 -0.50 -24.73
CA ASP A 54 4.15 0.92 -25.02
C ASP A 54 3.22 1.76 -24.14
N VAL A 55 3.74 2.16 -22.98
CA VAL A 55 3.04 3.03 -22.01
C VAL A 55 3.84 4.30 -21.70
N ALA A 56 4.72 4.72 -22.61
CA ALA A 56 5.57 5.89 -22.41
C ALA A 56 4.77 7.18 -22.11
N PHE A 57 3.50 7.23 -22.48
CA PHE A 57 2.60 8.34 -22.13
C PHE A 57 2.38 8.48 -20.61
N LEU A 58 2.42 7.38 -19.85
CA LEU A 58 2.31 7.41 -18.38
C LEU A 58 3.56 8.03 -17.74
N GLU A 59 4.75 7.79 -18.30
CA GLU A 59 5.99 8.39 -17.80
C GLU A 59 6.19 9.84 -18.25
N THR A 60 5.69 10.21 -19.42
CA THR A 60 6.02 11.51 -20.03
C THR A 60 4.92 12.55 -19.91
N SER A 61 3.67 12.15 -20.17
CA SER A 61 2.55 13.08 -20.30
C SER A 61 1.65 13.08 -19.08
N TYR A 62 1.63 11.97 -18.33
CA TYR A 62 0.68 11.74 -17.26
C TYR A 62 1.33 11.28 -15.96
N HIS A 63 2.64 11.49 -15.76
CA HIS A 63 3.35 10.93 -14.62
C HIS A 63 2.80 11.41 -13.28
N SER A 64 2.60 12.72 -13.11
CA SER A 64 1.98 13.27 -11.89
C SER A 64 0.58 12.72 -11.65
N LEU A 65 -0.27 12.60 -12.69
CA LEU A 65 -1.61 12.01 -12.54
C LEU A 65 -1.57 10.51 -12.27
N PHE A 66 -0.57 9.81 -12.79
CA PHE A 66 -0.36 8.38 -12.54
C PHE A 66 0.01 8.14 -11.09
N LEU A 67 0.92 8.94 -10.53
CA LEU A 67 1.31 8.90 -9.11
C LEU A 67 0.14 9.32 -8.20
N LEU A 68 -0.52 10.44 -8.48
CA LEU A 68 -1.71 10.88 -7.74
C LEU A 68 -2.83 9.83 -7.74
N GLY A 69 -2.97 9.09 -8.84
CA GLY A 69 -3.93 7.99 -8.96
C GLY A 69 -3.66 6.84 -7.97
N THR A 70 -2.41 6.68 -7.50
CA THR A 70 -2.06 5.68 -6.51
C THR A 70 -2.54 6.04 -5.10
N GLU A 71 -2.70 7.33 -4.79
CA GLU A 71 -3.21 7.83 -3.51
C GLU A 71 -4.75 7.84 -3.43
N ALA A 72 -5.42 7.94 -4.59
CA ALA A 72 -6.86 8.15 -4.67
C ALA A 72 -7.73 7.14 -3.89
N PRO A 73 -7.38 5.84 -3.82
CA PRO A 73 -8.10 4.88 -2.99
C PRO A 73 -8.04 5.20 -1.50
N ASP A 74 -6.94 5.75 -1.00
CA ASP A 74 -6.74 6.03 0.43
C ASP A 74 -7.17 7.44 0.85
N ASN A 75 -7.30 8.36 -0.11
CA ASN A 75 -7.65 9.74 0.15
C ASN A 75 -9.18 9.94 0.27
N PRO A 76 -9.70 10.40 1.43
CA PRO A 76 -11.13 10.61 1.67
C PRO A 76 -11.76 11.71 0.81
N GLU A 77 -10.95 12.62 0.24
CA GLU A 77 -11.43 13.62 -0.71
C GLU A 77 -11.67 13.04 -2.11
N TYR A 78 -11.13 11.86 -2.39
CA TYR A 78 -11.32 11.11 -3.64
C TYR A 78 -12.26 9.90 -3.42
N ILE A 79 -11.72 8.67 -3.46
CA ILE A 79 -12.52 7.45 -3.30
C ILE A 79 -12.63 7.05 -1.82
N GLY A 80 -11.63 7.39 -1.00
CA GLY A 80 -11.69 7.30 0.46
C GLY A 80 -11.93 5.91 1.02
N ASP A 81 -11.53 4.87 0.31
CA ASP A 81 -11.79 3.48 0.65
C ASP A 81 -10.58 2.82 1.31
N SER A 82 -10.15 3.32 2.47
CA SER A 82 -8.99 2.79 3.19
C SER A 82 -9.21 1.40 3.81
N THR A 83 -10.45 0.89 3.82
CA THR A 83 -10.81 -0.38 4.48
C THR A 83 -11.35 -1.45 3.53
N ASN A 84 -11.91 -1.08 2.39
CA ASN A 84 -12.55 -2.02 1.47
C ASN A 84 -11.87 -2.10 0.09
N HIS A 85 -10.60 -1.70 -0.02
CA HIS A 85 -9.84 -1.76 -1.27
C HIS A 85 -9.08 -3.08 -1.50
N HIS A 86 -9.22 -4.09 -0.63
CA HIS A 86 -8.45 -5.34 -0.72
C HIS A 86 -9.13 -6.46 -1.51
N ILE A 87 -8.30 -7.38 -2.02
CA ILE A 87 -8.67 -8.73 -2.41
C ILE A 87 -7.70 -9.70 -1.73
N TYR A 88 -8.22 -10.62 -0.93
CA TYR A 88 -7.45 -11.65 -0.26
C TYR A 88 -7.72 -13.02 -0.87
N PHE A 89 -6.66 -13.81 -0.97
CA PHE A 89 -6.69 -15.20 -1.39
C PHE A 89 -6.05 -16.06 -0.31
N TYR A 90 -6.57 -17.28 -0.14
CA TYR A 90 -5.90 -18.32 0.62
C TYR A 90 -4.64 -18.79 -0.10
N SER A 91 -3.77 -19.50 0.61
CA SER A 91 -2.53 -20.03 0.03
C SER A 91 -2.76 -21.07 -1.07
N ASP A 92 -3.94 -21.67 -1.14
CA ASP A 92 -4.36 -22.57 -2.23
C ASP A 92 -4.93 -21.82 -3.46
N GLY A 93 -4.93 -20.48 -3.41
CA GLY A 93 -5.44 -19.62 -4.48
C GLY A 93 -6.95 -19.43 -4.47
N MET A 94 -7.69 -20.02 -3.53
CA MET A 94 -9.11 -19.74 -3.41
C MET A 94 -9.35 -18.32 -2.91
N LEU A 95 -10.39 -17.66 -3.42
CA LEU A 95 -10.80 -16.35 -2.95
C LEU A 95 -11.23 -16.40 -1.48
N GLN A 96 -10.67 -15.51 -0.66
CA GLN A 96 -11.03 -15.35 0.74
C GLN A 96 -12.00 -14.17 0.92
N ASP A 97 -11.65 -13.00 0.40
CA ASP A 97 -12.46 -11.79 0.47
C ASP A 97 -12.13 -10.85 -0.70
N ASP A 98 -13.16 -10.35 -1.36
CA ASP A 98 -13.10 -9.46 -2.53
C ASP A 98 -14.00 -8.23 -2.32
N ILE A 99 -13.99 -7.66 -1.13
CA ILE A 99 -14.90 -6.57 -0.78
C ILE A 99 -14.84 -5.39 -1.77
N CYS A 100 -13.66 -5.14 -2.38
CA CYS A 100 -13.52 -4.12 -3.42
C CYS A 100 -14.29 -4.50 -4.71
N ALA A 101 -14.25 -5.76 -5.13
CA ALA A 101 -14.93 -6.26 -6.33
C ALA A 101 -16.46 -6.30 -6.12
N ARG A 102 -16.92 -6.73 -4.94
CA ARG A 102 -18.34 -6.69 -4.57
C ARG A 102 -18.88 -5.27 -4.61
N ARG A 103 -18.14 -4.31 -4.04
CA ARG A 103 -18.52 -2.90 -4.08
C ARG A 103 -18.59 -2.37 -5.52
N ALA A 104 -17.57 -2.64 -6.35
CA ALA A 104 -17.57 -2.22 -7.75
C ALA A 104 -18.83 -2.70 -8.50
N SER A 105 -19.25 -3.95 -8.26
CA SER A 105 -20.46 -4.53 -8.88
C SER A 105 -21.80 -3.94 -8.41
N GLN A 106 -21.81 -3.18 -7.31
CA GLN A 106 -23.02 -2.52 -6.81
C GLN A 106 -23.19 -1.10 -7.38
N VAL A 107 -22.12 -0.52 -7.94
CA VAL A 107 -22.09 0.84 -8.47
C VAL A 107 -22.32 0.88 -9.99
N TYR A 108 -21.97 -0.19 -10.70
CA TYR A 108 -22.06 -0.32 -12.16
C TYR A 108 -22.88 -1.55 -12.57
#